data_AF-A0A9X2JZ42-F1
#
_entry.id   AF-A0A9X2JZ42-F1
#
_cell.length_a   1.000
_cell.length_b   1.000
_cell.length_c   1.000
_cell.angle_alpha   90.00
_cell.angle_beta   90.00
_cell.angle_gamma   90.00
#
_symmetry.space_group_name_H-M   'P 1'
#
loop_
_entity.id
_entity.type
_entity.pdbx_description
1 polymer ?
#
loop_
_entity_poly.entity_id
_entity_poly.type
_entity_poly.pdbx_seq_one_letter_code
_entity_poly.pdbx_strand_id
1 'polypeptide(L)'
;MPGSETCETWPFECLRCLHAWTEEFVHLCDAYGNGGDIWLSSGVPVPPPWSGACCPACGAYRVTWYPSGRPARHREPGPEPEPEPALAPAEPPDRASAPFPERTPLPGRLLIALGVPLALFVGYELYAGAVAAAHPQP
;
A
#
# COMPACT_ATOMS: atom_id res chain seq x y z
N MET A 1 15.27 29.43 -12.46
CA MET A 1 14.76 29.73 -11.11
C MET A 1 14.48 28.39 -10.44
N PRO A 2 15.05 28.10 -9.26
CA PRO A 2 14.82 26.82 -8.59
C PRO A 2 13.34 26.71 -8.19
N GLY A 3 12.75 25.53 -8.38
CA GLY A 3 11.42 25.21 -7.85
C GLY A 3 11.46 25.25 -6.32
N SER A 4 10.31 25.49 -5.69
CA SER A 4 10.22 25.48 -4.23
C SER A 4 10.09 24.05 -3.73
N GLU A 5 10.92 23.69 -2.76
CA GLU A 5 10.85 22.40 -2.06
C GLU A 5 10.23 22.62 -0.69
N THR A 6 9.15 21.92 -0.37
CA THR A 6 8.51 21.94 0.94
C THR A 6 8.52 20.54 1.55
N CYS A 7 9.16 20.39 2.70
CA CYS A 7 9.15 19.13 3.43
C CYS A 7 7.92 19.06 4.35
N GLU A 8 7.18 17.95 4.27
CA GLU A 8 5.99 17.71 5.06
C GLU A 8 6.03 16.32 5.69
N THR A 9 5.74 16.23 6.99
CA THR A 9 5.61 14.95 7.69
C THR A 9 4.14 14.56 7.79
N TRP A 10 3.81 13.38 7.27
CA TRP A 10 2.44 12.88 7.19
C TRP A 10 2.24 11.68 8.14
N PRO A 11 1.32 11.78 9.12
CA PRO A 11 0.97 10.65 9.97
C PRO A 11 -0.10 9.79 9.31
N PHE A 12 0.11 8.47 9.36
CA PHE A 12 -0.81 7.47 8.85
C PHE A 12 -1.23 6.50 9.95
N GLU A 13 -2.46 6.02 9.85
CA GLU A 13 -3.01 5.00 10.72
C GLU A 13 -3.75 3.94 9.89
N CYS A 14 -3.44 2.68 10.13
CA CYS A 14 -4.13 1.57 9.49
C CYS A 14 -5.44 1.27 10.22
N LEU A 15 -6.57 1.36 9.51
CA LEU A 15 -7.89 1.02 10.06
C LEU A 15 -8.14 -0.50 10.17
N ARG A 16 -7.15 -1.34 9.86
CA ARG A 16 -7.22 -2.81 9.99
C ARG A 16 -6.45 -3.32 11.21
N CYS A 17 -5.18 -2.97 11.34
CA CYS A 17 -4.31 -3.42 12.43
C CYS A 17 -4.00 -2.34 13.47
N LEU A 18 -4.50 -1.10 13.28
CA LEU A 18 -4.23 0.07 14.12
C LEU A 18 -2.73 0.42 14.24
N HIS A 19 -1.92 -0.07 13.31
CA HIS A 19 -0.54 0.35 13.20
C HIS A 19 -0.50 1.80 12.72
N ALA A 20 0.23 2.64 13.44
CA ALA A 20 0.45 4.02 13.10
C ALA A 20 1.91 4.25 12.76
N TRP A 21 2.17 5.07 11.74
CA TRP A 21 3.51 5.41 11.29
C TRP A 21 3.53 6.81 10.69
N THR A 22 4.72 7.36 10.52
CA THR A 22 4.94 8.69 9.93
C THR A 22 5.89 8.55 8.75
N GLU A 23 5.59 9.25 7.68
CA GLU A 23 6.48 9.36 6.52
C GLU A 23 6.78 10.82 6.22
N GLU A 24 7.97 11.06 5.71
CA GLU A 24 8.44 12.37 5.29
C GLU A 24 8.33 12.46 3.77
N PHE A 25 7.63 13.49 3.30
CA PHE A 25 7.46 13.77 1.89
C PHE A 25 8.09 15.11 1.55
N VAL A 26 8.79 15.16 0.43
CA VAL A 26 9.24 16.41 -0.18
C VAL A 26 8.33 16.72 -1.34
N HIS A 27 7.68 17.86 -1.27
CA HIS A 27 6.84 18.38 -2.33
C HIS A 27 7.63 19.43 -3.13
N LEU A 28 7.76 19.16 -4.43
CA LEU A 28 8.46 20.01 -5.38
C LEU A 28 7.42 20.68 -6.29
N CYS A 29 7.30 22.00 -6.15
CA CYS A 29 6.49 22.82 -7.08
C CYS A 29 7.39 23.55 -8.06
N ASP A 30 6.96 23.64 -9.32
CA ASP A 30 7.61 24.53 -10.26
C ASP A 30 7.27 26.00 -9.94
N ALA A 31 8.18 26.92 -10.25
CA ALA A 31 7.99 28.34 -9.92
C ALA A 31 6.86 29.02 -10.73
N TYR A 32 6.27 28.33 -11.70
CA TYR A 32 5.30 28.87 -12.65
C TYR A 32 3.91 28.24 -12.54
N GLY A 33 3.71 27.26 -11.64
CA GLY A 33 2.44 26.54 -11.48
C GLY A 33 1.99 25.78 -12.73
N ASN A 34 2.92 25.48 -13.64
CA ASN A 34 2.65 24.94 -14.97
C ASN A 34 3.28 23.55 -15.17
N GLY A 35 4.13 23.15 -14.23
CA GLY A 35 4.76 21.84 -14.09
C GLY A 35 4.05 21.06 -13.01
N GLY A 36 3.83 19.76 -13.25
CA GLY A 36 3.14 18.91 -12.28
C GLY A 36 3.86 18.88 -10.93
N ASP A 37 3.08 18.87 -9.86
CA ASP A 37 3.58 18.70 -8.50
C ASP A 37 4.24 17.31 -8.35
N ILE A 38 5.52 17.29 -8.00
CA ILE A 38 6.26 16.04 -7.76
C ILE A 38 6.35 15.81 -6.26
N TRP A 39 5.90 14.64 -5.82
CA TRP A 39 6.03 14.18 -4.44
C TRP A 39 7.17 13.17 -4.37
N LEU A 40 8.10 13.36 -3.44
CA LEU A 40 9.19 12.45 -3.17
C LEU A 40 9.06 11.85 -1.78
N SER A 41 9.33 10.55 -1.64
CA SER A 41 9.55 9.88 -0.35
C SER A 41 10.94 9.24 -0.40
N SER A 42 11.79 9.56 0.57
CA SER A 42 13.20 9.13 0.58
C SER A 42 13.95 9.42 -0.73
N GLY A 43 13.61 10.53 -1.40
CA GLY A 43 14.19 10.92 -2.71
C GLY A 43 13.62 10.19 -3.93
N VAL A 44 12.67 9.27 -3.76
CA VAL A 44 12.01 8.52 -4.85
C VAL A 44 10.68 9.19 -5.20
N PRO A 45 10.38 9.43 -6.50
CA PRO A 45 9.08 9.97 -6.91
C PRO A 45 7.96 8.99 -6.61
N VAL A 46 6.97 9.48 -5.88
CA VAL A 46 5.81 8.73 -5.39
C VAL A 46 4.53 9.48 -5.73
N PRO A 47 3.37 8.80 -5.77
CA PRO A 47 2.11 9.51 -5.82
C PRO A 47 1.91 10.33 -4.53
N PRO A 48 1.03 11.35 -4.56
CA PRO A 48 0.79 12.18 -3.38
C PRO A 48 0.28 11.36 -2.18
N PRO A 49 0.49 11.82 -0.94
CA PRO A 49 0.27 11.03 0.28
C PRO A 49 -1.17 10.53 0.46
N TRP A 50 -2.15 11.22 -0.12
CA TRP A 50 -3.56 10.80 -0.12
C TRP A 50 -3.92 9.74 -1.18
N SER A 51 -3.02 9.41 -2.10
CA SER A 51 -3.29 8.56 -3.27
C SER A 51 -3.21 7.04 -3.00
N GLY A 52 -3.40 6.61 -1.75
CA GLY A 52 -3.52 5.19 -1.41
C GLY A 52 -2.25 4.57 -0.83
N ALA A 53 -1.83 5.06 0.33
CA ALA A 53 -0.80 4.42 1.14
C ALA A 53 -1.20 2.98 1.55
N CYS A 54 -0.20 2.11 1.68
CA CYS A 54 -0.36 0.74 2.13
C CYS A 54 0.28 0.58 3.52
N CYS A 55 -0.38 -0.13 4.42
CA CYS A 55 0.17 -0.37 5.75
C CYS A 55 1.40 -1.31 5.69
N PRO A 56 2.57 -0.92 6.23
CA PRO A 56 3.77 -1.76 6.20
C PRO A 56 3.65 -3.01 7.10
N ALA A 57 2.76 -2.98 8.10
CA ALA A 57 2.58 -4.10 9.03
C ALA A 57 1.64 -5.20 8.50
N CYS A 58 0.60 -4.85 7.74
CA CYS A 58 -0.43 -5.83 7.31
C CYS A 58 -0.81 -5.79 5.83
N GLY A 59 -0.19 -4.90 5.03
CA GLY A 59 -0.45 -4.79 3.59
C GLY A 59 -1.83 -4.28 3.22
N ALA A 60 -2.61 -3.75 4.17
CA ALA A 60 -3.95 -3.23 3.90
C ALA A 60 -3.90 -1.79 3.38
N TYR A 61 -4.73 -1.49 2.37
CA TYR A 61 -4.94 -0.16 1.80
C TYR A 61 -5.93 0.71 2.59
N ARG A 62 -6.49 0.18 3.68
CA ARG A 62 -7.45 0.91 4.51
C ARG A 62 -6.69 1.77 5.51
N VAL A 63 -6.11 2.85 5.00
CA VAL A 63 -5.28 3.79 5.74
C VAL A 63 -5.99 5.12 5.83
N THR A 64 -5.92 5.76 6.99
CA THR A 64 -6.35 7.14 7.20
C THR A 64 -5.15 8.00 7.54
N TRP A 65 -5.23 9.28 7.22
CA TRP A 65 -4.23 10.29 7.58
C TRP A 65 -4.94 11.45 8.26
N TYR A 66 -4.25 12.10 9.18
CA TYR A 66 -4.78 13.26 9.89
C TYR A 66 -3.83 14.44 9.71
N PRO A 67 -4.32 15.62 9.26
CA PRO A 67 -3.50 16.81 9.29
C PRO A 67 -3.08 17.09 10.74
N SER A 68 -1.79 17.39 10.91
CA SER A 68 -1.09 17.53 12.18
C SER A 68 -1.94 18.15 13.29
N GLY A 69 -2.16 17.40 14.38
CA GLY A 69 -2.93 17.88 15.54
C GLY A 69 -3.58 16.79 16.38
N ARG A 70 -3.64 15.55 15.89
CA ARG A 70 -4.04 14.40 16.70
C ARG A 70 -2.86 13.44 16.82
N PRO A 71 -2.35 13.13 18.03
CA PRO A 71 -1.37 12.08 18.16
C PRO A 71 -2.02 10.79 17.67
N ALA A 72 -1.37 10.12 16.73
CA ALA A 72 -1.59 8.70 16.50
C ALA A 72 -1.65 8.05 17.87
N ARG A 73 -2.73 7.34 18.20
CA ARG A 73 -2.78 6.61 19.45
C ARG A 73 -1.75 5.51 19.35
N HIS A 74 -0.53 5.85 19.75
CA HIS A 74 0.54 4.91 20.01
C HIS A 74 -0.10 3.89 20.95
N ARG A 75 -0.25 2.64 20.50
CA ARG A 75 -0.41 1.56 21.45
C ARG A 75 0.91 1.56 22.20
N GLU A 76 0.93 2.24 23.35
CA GLU A 76 2.00 2.08 24.30
C GLU A 76 2.17 0.57 24.47
N PRO A 77 3.37 0.02 24.21
CA PRO A 77 3.76 -1.20 24.87
C PRO A 77 3.50 -0.92 26.35
N GLY A 78 2.54 -1.65 26.94
CA GLY A 78 2.20 -1.46 28.34
C GLY A 78 3.48 -1.49 29.17
N PRO A 79 3.53 -0.70 30.26
CA PRO A 79 4.75 -0.47 31.04
C PRO A 79 5.48 -1.80 31.25
N GLU A 80 6.73 -1.82 30.81
CA GLU A 80 7.68 -2.89 31.11
C GLU A 80 7.61 -3.13 32.62
N PRO A 81 7.22 -4.33 33.08
CA PRO A 81 7.30 -4.61 34.50
C PRO A 81 8.80 -4.61 34.84
N GLU A 82 9.23 -3.62 35.60
CA GLU A 82 10.47 -3.68 36.36
C GLU A 82 10.17 -4.44 37.65
N PRO A 83 10.64 -5.70 37.81
CA PRO A 83 10.83 -6.25 39.14
C PRO A 83 12.31 -6.26 39.48
N GLU A 84 12.59 -5.75 40.68
CA GLU A 84 13.78 -5.96 41.49
C GLU A 84 14.41 -7.36 41.37
N PRO A 85 15.73 -7.48 41.62
CA PRO A 85 16.52 -8.66 41.28
C PRO A 85 16.22 -9.83 42.22
N ALA A 86 15.75 -10.96 41.66
CA ALA A 86 15.81 -12.26 42.33
C ALA A 86 16.13 -13.36 41.32
N LEU A 87 17.27 -14.00 41.53
CA LEU A 87 17.71 -15.25 40.89
C LEU A 87 16.61 -16.32 40.89
N ALA A 88 16.18 -16.81 39.73
CA ALA A 88 15.72 -18.19 39.52
C ALA A 88 15.61 -18.56 38.02
N PRO A 89 15.77 -19.85 37.64
CA PRO A 89 16.03 -20.29 36.26
C PRO A 89 14.80 -20.35 35.35
N ALA A 90 15.06 -20.22 34.05
CA ALA A 90 14.13 -20.18 32.94
C ALA A 90 13.16 -21.38 32.81
N GLU A 91 11.87 -21.07 32.62
CA GLU A 91 10.91 -21.97 31.96
C GLU A 91 10.55 -21.38 30.58
N PRO A 92 10.58 -22.17 29.49
CA PRO A 92 10.23 -21.67 28.16
C PRO A 92 8.70 -21.54 28.01
N PRO A 93 8.19 -20.41 27.50
CA PRO A 93 6.79 -20.31 27.08
C PRO A 93 6.68 -20.78 25.63
N ASP A 94 6.12 -21.95 25.37
CA ASP A 94 5.58 -22.20 24.03
C ASP A 94 4.48 -23.27 24.01
N ARG A 95 3.25 -22.81 23.78
CA ARG A 95 2.41 -23.35 22.71
C ARG A 95 1.53 -22.23 22.18
N ALA A 96 2.13 -21.49 21.26
CA ALA A 96 1.52 -21.00 20.03
C ALA A 96 -0.02 -20.97 20.01
N SER A 97 -0.59 -19.77 20.21
CA SER A 97 -1.86 -19.43 19.57
C SER A 97 -1.68 -19.63 18.07
N ALA A 98 -2.42 -20.58 17.51
CA ALA A 98 -2.36 -20.94 16.10
C ALA A 98 -2.45 -19.69 15.22
N PRO A 99 -1.65 -19.59 14.13
CA PRO A 99 -1.84 -18.56 13.13
C PRO A 99 -3.28 -18.68 12.63
N PHE A 100 -4.05 -17.60 12.82
CA PHE A 100 -5.32 -17.45 12.12
C PHE A 100 -4.98 -17.65 10.63
N PRO A 101 -5.59 -18.62 9.92
CA PRO A 101 -5.28 -18.81 8.53
C PRO A 101 -5.62 -17.50 7.82
N GLU A 102 -4.55 -16.82 7.44
CA GLU A 102 -4.55 -15.62 6.64
C GLU A 102 -5.23 -15.99 5.33
N ARG A 103 -6.54 -15.72 5.25
CA ARG A 103 -7.25 -15.80 3.98
C ARG A 103 -6.75 -14.63 3.16
N THR A 104 -5.68 -14.87 2.41
CA THR A 104 -5.27 -14.04 1.28
C THR A 104 -6.52 -13.76 0.43
N PRO A 105 -6.95 -12.50 0.28
CA PRO A 105 -7.93 -12.17 -0.73
C PRO A 105 -7.30 -12.50 -2.07
N LEU A 106 -7.83 -13.57 -2.65
CA LEU A 106 -7.35 -14.24 -3.85
C LEU A 106 -7.01 -13.25 -4.99
N PRO A 107 -5.86 -13.43 -5.67
CA PRO A 107 -5.49 -12.71 -6.91
C PRO A 107 -6.42 -13.00 -8.10
N GLY A 108 -7.51 -13.74 -7.91
CA GLY A 108 -8.43 -14.17 -8.96
C GLY A 108 -9.20 -13.01 -9.62
N ARG A 109 -9.46 -11.90 -8.92
CA ARG A 109 -10.17 -10.76 -9.52
C ARG A 109 -9.33 -10.02 -10.57
N LEU A 110 -8.01 -9.97 -10.41
CA LEU A 110 -7.11 -9.33 -11.38
C LEU A 110 -6.94 -10.18 -12.65
N LEU A 111 -6.88 -11.51 -12.48
CA LEU A 111 -6.81 -12.46 -13.59
C LEU A 111 -8.08 -12.44 -14.45
N ILE A 112 -9.26 -12.23 -13.83
CA ILE A 112 -10.52 -12.07 -14.58
C ILE A 112 -10.54 -10.74 -15.34
N ALA A 113 -10.12 -9.65 -14.70
CA ALA A 113 -10.17 -8.31 -15.29
C ALA A 113 -9.27 -8.14 -16.52
N LEU A 114 -8.12 -8.81 -16.57
CA LEU A 114 -7.20 -8.76 -17.72
C LEU A 114 -7.35 -9.96 -18.66
N GLY A 115 -7.66 -11.14 -18.13
CA GLY A 115 -7.75 -12.37 -18.92
C GLY A 115 -8.99 -12.43 -19.81
N VAL A 116 -10.14 -11.93 -19.35
CA VAL A 116 -11.38 -11.96 -20.15
C VAL A 116 -11.29 -11.03 -21.37
N PRO A 117 -10.87 -9.75 -21.26
CA PRO A 117 -10.69 -8.89 -22.43
C PRO A 117 -9.66 -9.44 -23.43
N LEU A 118 -8.55 -10.00 -22.95
CA LEU A 118 -7.51 -10.58 -23.80
C LEU A 118 -8.03 -11.80 -24.57
N ALA A 119 -8.74 -12.71 -23.89
CA ALA A 119 -9.31 -13.89 -24.54
C ALA A 119 -10.38 -13.54 -25.57
N LEU A 120 -11.22 -12.53 -25.30
CA LEU A 120 -12.20 -12.03 -26.25
C LEU A 120 -11.53 -11.41 -27.49
N PHE A 121 -10.48 -10.62 -27.31
CA PHE A 121 -9.75 -10.01 -28.41
C PHE A 121 -9.08 -11.07 -29.31
N VAL A 122 -8.34 -12.01 -28.71
CA VAL A 122 -7.69 -13.09 -29.46
C VAL A 122 -8.71 -14.00 -30.15
N GLY A 123 -9.80 -14.34 -29.47
CA GLY A 123 -10.90 -15.11 -30.06
C GLY A 123 -11.56 -14.40 -31.23
N TYR A 124 -11.75 -13.08 -31.14
CA TYR A 124 -12.32 -12.26 -32.20
C TYR A 124 -11.42 -12.22 -33.44
N GLU A 125 -10.12 -11.98 -33.28
CA GLU A 125 -9.15 -11.95 -34.39
C GLU A 125 -9.08 -13.31 -35.11
N LEU A 126 -9.06 -14.41 -34.35
CA LEU A 126 -9.09 -15.76 -34.93
C LEU A 126 -10.40 -16.03 -35.69
N TYR A 127 -11.53 -15.63 -35.12
CA TYR A 127 -12.83 -15.76 -35.76
C TYR A 127 -12.91 -14.95 -37.06
N ALA A 128 -12.49 -13.68 -37.03
CA ALA A 128 -12.48 -12.79 -38.19
C ALA A 128 -11.58 -13.33 -39.30
N GLY A 129 -10.38 -13.81 -38.96
CA GLY A 129 -9.47 -14.45 -39.90
C GLY A 129 -10.06 -15.73 -40.53
N ALA A 130 -10.72 -16.57 -39.73
CA ALA A 130 -11.38 -17.78 -40.23
C ALA A 130 -12.55 -17.46 -41.17
N VAL A 131 -13.37 -16.45 -40.85
CA VAL A 131 -14.47 -15.99 -41.72
C VAL A 131 -13.93 -15.41 -43.03
N ALA A 132 -12.87 -14.61 -42.98
CA ALA A 132 -12.24 -14.06 -44.19
C ALA A 132 -11.64 -15.16 -45.08
N ALA A 133 -11.05 -16.20 -44.47
CA ALA A 133 -10.53 -17.35 -45.20
C ALA A 133 -11.63 -18.26 -45.78
N ALA A 134 -12.77 -18.38 -45.08
CA ALA A 134 -13.92 -19.18 -45.51
C ALA A 134 -14.79 -18.48 -46.58
N HIS A 135 -14.78 -17.15 -46.61
CA HIS A 135 -15.42 -16.33 -47.64
C HIS A 135 -14.38 -15.51 -48.40
N PRO A 136 -13.53 -16.14 -49.24
CA PRO A 136 -12.70 -15.39 -50.15
C PRO A 136 -13.63 -14.60 -51.08
N GLN A 137 -13.54 -13.27 -51.03
CA GLN A 137 -14.26 -12.39 -51.95
C GLN A 137 -13.88 -12.78 -53.39
N PRO A 138 -14.85 -12.88 -54.32
CA PRO A 138 -14.59 -13.13 -55.73
C PRO A 138 -13.91 -11.95 -56.43
#